data_AF-A0A1F7M2J8-F1
#
_entry.id   AF-A0A1F7M2J8-F1
#
_cell.length_a   1.000
_cell.length_b   1.000
_cell.length_c   1.000
_cell.angle_alpha   90.00
_cell.angle_beta   90.00
_cell.angle_gamma   90.00
#
_symmetry.space_group_name_H-M   'P 1'
#
loop_
_entity.id
_entity.type
_entity.pdbx_description
1 polymer ?
#
loop_
_entity_poly.entity_id
_entity_poly.type
_entity_poly.pdbx_seq_one_letter_code
_entity_poly.pdbx_strand_id
1 'polypeptide(L)'
;MSLRALVLALALTASQACATAPSSPPPTWLLEQVKTLSAPDTEGRASGTQGADRAASHIVSVFRQAGLRPGGEGGGYLQPFEVTTGIRLGPANALRILAPAPLGLTLGRDYTPLAVSADGTVESDLVFAGYGITAPELGHDDYAGLDVRDRIVLVLSREPRGRDPSSPFRRPEAYHYSERSHKVINARQHGARGILLVEHPEAGAERLPRLAGISQPWGVLAAFVTRAVADSLLAPSGKPLGELAAAIDQAMAPRSFPVAGTRVRLEVSLARERGTAANVVGILPGTDPALADQAVLIGAHYDHLGRGGEGSLAPDLLGTIHPGADDNASGTAAMLGLARLFAAAGGAPRTLVFVAFAGEEMGLLGSAHQVEHPALPLDRIALMLNLDMVGRLRDGKLYTSGVDSGTGLRARVAEAARGLPLHLQLQGDPHAPSDHTSFYTRGRPVLFLTTGAHEEYHRPSDTWEKISAQGLETVTAFAARLVGAVATAPTAPTYVKIEAPPARGPRAAGYGPYLGVIPEFGESPRPGVKVSSVRAGSPADKAGVRAGDLIVRFGPVTVKTLNDLTFALRGQRPGDRVELWLLRDGAEERVEAVLQERRP
;
A
#
# COMPACT_ATOMS: atom_id res chain seq x y z
N MET A 1 -16.40 -16.64 -86.89
CA MET A 1 -16.42 -15.47 -85.97
C MET A 1 -17.78 -15.48 -85.26
N SER A 2 -17.93 -15.32 -83.95
CA SER A 2 -16.93 -15.25 -82.86
C SER A 2 -17.59 -15.67 -81.54
N LEU A 3 -16.94 -16.52 -80.74
CA LEU A 3 -17.31 -16.81 -79.34
C LEU A 3 -17.08 -15.54 -78.49
N ARG A 4 -18.13 -14.80 -78.10
CA ARG A 4 -17.99 -13.60 -77.23
C ARG A 4 -19.17 -13.26 -76.30
N ALA A 5 -19.98 -14.25 -75.90
CA ALA A 5 -21.15 -14.01 -75.04
C ALA A 5 -21.18 -14.79 -73.70
N LEU A 6 -20.12 -15.55 -73.36
CA LEU A 6 -20.11 -16.37 -72.14
C LEU A 6 -18.71 -16.46 -71.49
N VAL A 7 -18.28 -15.38 -70.85
CA VAL A 7 -17.16 -15.38 -69.88
C VAL A 7 -17.57 -14.51 -68.69
N LEU A 8 -17.71 -15.15 -67.52
CA LEU A 8 -17.44 -14.68 -66.15
C LEU A 8 -17.63 -13.17 -65.88
N ALA A 9 -18.57 -12.70 -65.06
CA ALA A 9 -18.91 -13.12 -63.69
C ALA A 9 -17.68 -13.35 -62.80
N LEU A 10 -17.55 -12.56 -61.72
CA LEU A 10 -16.38 -12.42 -60.82
C LEU A 10 -15.18 -11.61 -61.37
N ALA A 11 -15.27 -10.28 -61.25
CA ALA A 11 -14.10 -9.41 -61.05
C ALA A 11 -14.42 -8.08 -60.32
N LEU A 12 -15.43 -8.04 -59.44
CA LEU A 12 -15.39 -7.06 -58.33
C LEU A 12 -14.47 -7.66 -57.26
N THR A 13 -13.17 -7.48 -57.45
CA THR A 13 -12.23 -7.56 -56.33
C THR A 13 -12.53 -6.37 -55.43
N ALA A 14 -13.45 -6.57 -54.49
CA ALA A 14 -13.47 -5.77 -53.29
C ALA A 14 -12.09 -5.96 -52.64
N SER A 15 -11.21 -4.97 -52.84
CA SER A 15 -10.00 -4.82 -52.04
C SER A 15 -10.45 -4.55 -50.62
N GLN A 16 -10.80 -5.62 -49.89
CA GLN A 16 -10.57 -5.66 -48.47
C GLN A 16 -9.08 -5.39 -48.30
N ALA A 17 -8.75 -4.12 -48.10
CA ALA A 17 -7.56 -3.79 -47.38
C ALA A 17 -7.68 -4.59 -46.08
N CYS A 18 -6.87 -5.65 -45.95
CA CYS A 18 -6.57 -6.20 -44.64
C CYS A 18 -6.05 -5.02 -43.84
N ALA A 19 -6.92 -4.43 -43.02
CA ALA A 19 -6.51 -3.48 -42.02
C ALA A 19 -5.54 -4.25 -41.14
N THR A 20 -4.25 -4.06 -41.38
CA THR A 20 -3.18 -4.64 -40.58
C THR A 20 -3.50 -4.26 -39.16
N ALA A 21 -3.82 -5.26 -38.32
CA ALA A 21 -4.22 -5.02 -36.94
C ALA A 21 -3.20 -4.05 -36.33
N PRO A 22 -3.64 -2.92 -35.75
CA PRO A 22 -2.74 -1.84 -35.37
C PRO A 22 -1.64 -2.42 -34.49
N SER A 23 -0.41 -2.34 -34.97
CA SER A 23 0.75 -2.88 -34.25
C SER A 23 0.88 -2.15 -32.92
N SER A 24 1.30 -2.87 -31.88
CA SER A 24 1.76 -2.28 -30.64
C SER A 24 2.68 -1.07 -30.91
N PRO A 25 2.62 0.00 -30.10
CA PRO A 25 3.64 1.03 -30.15
C PRO A 25 5.02 0.39 -30.03
N PRO A 26 6.00 0.80 -30.85
CA PRO A 26 7.26 0.07 -30.94
C PRO A 26 7.98 0.05 -29.58
N PRO A 27 8.79 -0.99 -29.30
CA PRO A 27 9.51 -1.14 -28.03
C PRO A 27 10.28 0.10 -27.60
N THR A 28 10.85 0.82 -28.57
CA THR A 28 11.55 2.08 -28.36
C THR A 28 10.64 3.17 -27.81
N TRP A 29 9.43 3.35 -28.37
CA TRP A 29 8.49 4.36 -27.89
C TRP A 29 8.01 4.07 -26.46
N LEU A 30 7.73 2.79 -26.16
CA LEU A 30 7.35 2.35 -24.81
C LEU A 30 8.50 2.60 -23.81
N LEU A 31 9.74 2.26 -24.18
CA LEU A 31 10.92 2.51 -23.34
C LEU A 31 11.19 4.01 -23.14
N GLU A 32 10.95 4.86 -24.15
CA GLU A 32 11.03 6.31 -23.97
C GLU A 32 9.97 6.84 -22.98
N GLN A 33 8.76 6.25 -22.93
CA GLN A 33 7.77 6.63 -21.90
C GLN A 33 8.26 6.27 -20.50
N VAL A 34 8.84 5.06 -20.33
CA VAL A 34 9.48 4.66 -19.06
C VAL A 34 10.56 5.66 -18.68
N LYS A 35 11.52 5.94 -19.59
CA LYS A 35 12.61 6.89 -19.34
C LYS A 35 12.12 8.27 -18.92
N THR A 36 11.09 8.81 -19.60
CA THR A 36 10.52 10.12 -19.25
C THR A 36 9.89 10.11 -17.87
N LEU A 37 9.15 9.06 -17.50
CA LEU A 37 8.51 8.97 -16.20
C LEU A 37 9.53 8.66 -15.08
N SER A 38 10.56 7.87 -15.35
CA SER A 38 11.64 7.55 -14.40
C SER A 38 12.85 8.48 -14.51
N ALA A 39 12.71 9.67 -15.12
CA ALA A 39 13.81 10.61 -15.29
C ALA A 39 14.17 11.30 -13.95
N PRO A 40 15.44 11.70 -13.73
CA PRO A 40 15.84 12.35 -12.48
C PRO A 40 15.07 13.64 -12.15
N ASP A 41 14.58 14.35 -13.17
CA ASP A 41 13.75 15.54 -13.01
C ASP A 41 12.31 15.24 -12.57
N THR A 42 11.81 14.00 -12.69
CA THR A 42 10.55 13.61 -12.04
C THR A 42 10.71 13.35 -10.54
N GLU A 43 11.94 13.42 -10.01
CA GLU A 43 12.28 13.30 -8.58
C GLU A 43 11.70 12.06 -7.88
N GLY A 44 11.39 11.01 -8.65
CA GLY A 44 10.77 9.77 -8.18
C GLY A 44 9.25 9.82 -8.00
N ARG A 45 8.58 10.82 -8.57
CA ARG A 45 7.11 10.90 -8.73
C ARG A 45 6.27 10.81 -7.44
N ALA A 46 6.79 11.16 -6.26
CA ALA A 46 5.99 11.12 -5.02
C ALA A 46 4.72 11.97 -5.11
N SER A 47 3.59 11.39 -4.70
CA SER A 47 2.28 12.05 -4.71
C SER A 47 2.28 13.38 -3.96
N GLY A 48 1.64 14.38 -4.56
CA GLY A 48 1.62 15.76 -4.02
C GLY A 48 2.93 16.53 -4.16
N THR A 49 3.87 16.07 -4.99
CA THR A 49 5.12 16.79 -5.30
C THR A 49 5.20 17.26 -6.77
N GLN A 50 6.04 18.27 -7.02
CA GLN A 50 6.29 18.77 -8.39
C GLN A 50 6.79 17.69 -9.36
N GLY A 51 7.44 16.64 -8.84
CA GLY A 51 7.87 15.49 -9.61
C GLY A 51 6.69 14.69 -10.19
N ALA A 52 5.65 14.49 -9.38
CA ALA A 52 4.39 13.92 -9.81
C ALA A 52 3.64 14.87 -10.76
N ASP A 53 3.64 16.19 -10.53
CA ASP A 53 3.02 17.17 -11.44
C ASP A 53 3.63 17.14 -12.85
N ARG A 54 4.96 16.98 -12.95
CA ARG A 54 5.67 16.81 -14.22
C ARG A 54 5.27 15.51 -14.92
N ALA A 55 5.18 14.40 -14.19
CA ALA A 55 4.71 13.12 -14.73
C ALA A 55 3.24 13.18 -15.21
N ALA A 56 2.34 13.75 -14.40
CA ALA A 56 0.94 13.98 -14.78
C ALA A 56 0.83 14.86 -16.03
N SER A 57 1.62 15.94 -16.12
CA SER A 57 1.66 16.84 -17.29
C SER A 57 2.11 16.10 -18.57
N HIS A 58 3.07 15.19 -18.47
CA HIS A 58 3.48 14.31 -19.57
C HIS A 58 2.35 13.38 -20.01
N ILE A 59 1.68 12.69 -19.07
CA ILE A 59 0.55 11.80 -19.34
C ILE A 59 -0.61 12.56 -20.02
N VAL A 60 -0.95 13.76 -19.52
CA VAL A 60 -1.93 14.67 -20.15
C VAL A 60 -1.51 15.04 -21.59
N SER A 61 -0.23 15.30 -21.82
CA SER A 61 0.29 15.58 -23.17
C SER A 61 0.08 14.41 -24.12
N VAL A 62 0.38 13.18 -23.68
CA VAL A 62 0.18 11.96 -24.49
C VAL A 62 -1.32 11.70 -24.76
N PHE A 63 -2.19 11.86 -23.76
CA PHE A 63 -3.64 11.73 -23.95
C PHE A 63 -4.20 12.78 -24.94
N ARG A 64 -3.76 14.04 -24.84
CA ARG A 64 -4.12 15.10 -25.80
C ARG A 64 -3.63 14.81 -27.22
N GLN A 65 -2.38 14.35 -27.37
CA GLN A 65 -1.83 13.96 -28.67
C GLN A 65 -2.56 12.77 -29.30
N ALA A 66 -3.07 11.85 -28.48
CA ALA A 66 -3.91 10.74 -28.91
C ALA A 66 -5.39 11.13 -29.13
N GLY A 67 -5.79 12.40 -28.88
CA GLY A 67 -7.15 12.87 -29.12
C GLY A 67 -8.20 12.34 -28.14
N LEU A 68 -7.80 11.83 -26.97
CA LEU A 68 -8.73 11.44 -25.91
C LEU A 68 -9.49 12.67 -25.40
N ARG A 69 -10.74 12.48 -24.96
CA ARG A 69 -11.49 13.51 -24.25
C ARG A 69 -10.99 13.61 -22.80
N PRO A 70 -10.97 14.80 -22.20
CA PRO A 70 -10.71 14.94 -20.77
C PRO A 70 -11.83 14.25 -19.95
N GLY A 71 -11.46 13.52 -18.90
CA GLY A 71 -12.40 12.84 -18.00
C GLY A 71 -12.23 13.18 -16.51
N GLY A 72 -11.45 14.22 -16.20
CA GLY A 72 -11.29 14.75 -14.85
C GLY A 72 -12.25 15.92 -14.55
N GLU A 73 -11.92 16.69 -13.53
CA GLU A 73 -12.76 17.81 -13.08
C GLU A 73 -12.65 19.04 -14.00
N GLY A 74 -13.70 19.87 -13.99
CA GLY A 74 -13.72 21.16 -14.69
C GLY A 74 -13.57 21.08 -16.22
N GLY A 75 -13.77 19.91 -16.82
CA GLY A 75 -13.46 19.66 -18.24
C GLY A 75 -11.97 19.46 -18.53
N GLY A 76 -11.15 19.28 -17.49
CA GLY A 76 -9.75 18.90 -17.56
C GLY A 76 -9.52 17.39 -17.50
N TYR A 77 -8.26 16.98 -17.54
CA TYR A 77 -7.85 15.58 -17.41
C TYR A 77 -7.54 15.20 -15.96
N LEU A 78 -7.37 16.18 -15.07
CA LEU A 78 -6.96 15.95 -13.69
C LEU A 78 -8.18 15.77 -12.78
N GLN A 79 -8.12 14.78 -11.90
CA GLN A 79 -9.08 14.55 -10.82
C GLN A 79 -8.30 14.68 -9.49
N PRO A 80 -8.30 15.87 -8.87
CA PRO A 80 -7.45 16.18 -7.72
C PRO A 80 -8.01 15.68 -6.39
N PHE A 81 -7.12 15.35 -5.45
CA PHE A 81 -7.45 15.01 -4.07
C PHE A 81 -6.31 15.40 -3.10
N GLU A 82 -6.65 15.65 -1.82
CA GLU A 82 -5.64 15.96 -0.81
C GLU A 82 -4.88 14.71 -0.35
N VAL A 83 -3.57 14.87 -0.15
CA VAL A 83 -2.67 13.84 0.41
C VAL A 83 -1.74 14.46 1.45
N THR A 84 -1.36 13.70 2.48
CA THR A 84 -0.31 14.12 3.43
C THR A 84 1.06 13.93 2.77
N THR A 85 1.78 15.01 2.51
CA THR A 85 3.07 15.00 1.79
C THR A 85 4.30 15.02 2.71
N GLY A 86 4.10 15.34 3.98
CA GLY A 86 5.20 15.43 4.94
C GLY A 86 4.73 15.72 6.36
N ILE A 87 5.70 15.85 7.27
CA ILE A 87 5.44 16.16 8.66
C ILE A 87 6.59 16.99 9.23
N ARG A 88 6.22 18.09 9.89
CA ARG A 88 7.15 19.00 10.55
C ARG A 88 6.70 19.34 11.96
N LEU A 89 7.57 19.98 12.71
CA LEU A 89 7.24 20.48 14.04
C LEU A 89 6.18 21.58 13.95
N GLY A 90 5.17 21.47 14.80
CA GLY A 90 4.24 22.52 15.16
C GLY A 90 4.82 23.47 16.23
N PRO A 91 4.02 24.43 16.73
CA PRO A 91 4.51 25.53 17.57
C PRO A 91 5.01 25.10 18.97
N ALA A 92 4.56 23.96 19.49
CA ALA A 92 4.85 23.53 20.87
C ALA A 92 5.42 22.11 20.89
N ASN A 93 6.72 21.99 21.17
CA ASN A 93 7.41 20.72 21.36
C ASN A 93 8.40 20.85 22.54
N ALA A 94 8.15 20.14 23.64
CA ALA A 94 8.95 20.21 24.84
C ALA A 94 8.99 18.86 25.58
N LEU A 95 10.18 18.45 26.04
CA LEU A 95 10.36 17.40 27.02
C LEU A 95 11.07 17.99 28.24
N ARG A 96 10.54 17.75 29.43
CA ARG A 96 11.08 18.25 30.70
C ARG A 96 11.07 17.17 31.77
N ILE A 97 12.17 17.02 32.48
CA ILE A 97 12.19 16.39 33.80
C ILE A 97 11.72 17.47 34.78
N LEU A 98 10.73 17.16 35.61
CA LEU A 98 10.18 18.06 36.62
C LEU A 98 10.65 17.71 38.04
N ALA A 99 10.92 16.42 38.28
CA ALA A 99 11.45 15.90 39.53
C ALA A 99 12.41 14.73 39.25
N PRO A 100 13.44 14.48 40.09
CA PRO A 100 13.72 15.22 41.34
C PRO A 100 14.43 16.57 41.11
N ALA A 101 15.13 16.73 39.98
CA ALA A 101 15.78 17.98 39.59
C ALA A 101 15.15 18.48 38.28
N PRO A 102 14.57 19.70 38.25
CA PRO A 102 14.00 20.25 37.02
C PRO A 102 15.07 20.41 35.92
N LEU A 103 14.85 19.78 34.77
CA LEU A 103 15.73 19.84 33.60
C LEU A 103 14.90 19.97 32.32
N GLY A 104 15.10 21.05 31.58
CA GLY A 104 14.56 21.22 30.24
C GLY A 104 15.47 20.59 29.19
N LEU A 105 14.93 19.76 28.31
CA LEU A 105 15.69 19.06 27.27
C LEU A 105 15.61 19.79 25.93
N THR A 106 16.72 19.77 25.20
CA THR A 106 16.89 20.44 23.91
C THR A 106 16.48 19.52 22.77
N LEU A 107 15.46 19.93 22.01
CA LEU A 107 14.97 19.23 20.83
C LEU A 107 16.09 19.04 19.79
N GLY A 108 16.18 17.85 19.19
CA GLY A 108 17.20 17.49 18.20
C GLY A 108 18.58 17.16 18.78
N ARG A 109 18.84 17.48 20.06
CA ARG A 109 20.06 17.06 20.80
C ARG A 109 19.76 15.95 21.79
N ASP A 110 18.74 16.15 22.62
CA ASP A 110 18.42 15.31 23.78
C ASP A 110 17.23 14.38 23.49
N TYR A 111 16.28 14.86 22.68
CA TYR A 111 15.09 14.11 22.29
C TYR A 111 14.53 14.58 20.93
N THR A 112 13.63 13.80 20.37
CA THR A 112 12.84 14.17 19.18
C THR A 112 11.46 13.50 19.23
N PRO A 113 10.35 14.18 18.88
CA PRO A 113 9.07 13.53 18.64
C PRO A 113 9.14 12.51 17.49
N LEU A 114 8.33 11.47 17.56
CA LEU A 114 8.12 10.53 16.46
C LEU A 114 6.99 11.01 15.55
N ALA A 115 7.09 10.81 14.23
CA ALA A 115 6.05 11.19 13.25
C ALA A 115 4.65 10.60 13.56
N VAL A 116 4.64 9.46 14.24
CA VAL A 116 3.44 8.71 14.65
C VAL A 116 2.86 9.17 15.99
N SER A 117 3.46 10.18 16.63
CA SER A 117 2.94 10.77 17.87
C SER A 117 1.56 11.39 17.65
N ALA A 118 0.70 11.27 18.65
CA ALA A 118 -0.41 12.19 18.83
C ALA A 118 0.09 13.57 19.29
N ASP A 119 -0.73 14.58 19.06
CA ASP A 119 -0.52 15.93 19.59
C ASP A 119 -1.08 16.06 21.01
N GLY A 120 -0.54 17.02 21.77
CA GLY A 120 -1.05 17.45 23.07
C GLY A 120 0.04 17.54 24.14
N THR A 121 -0.35 17.26 25.38
CA THR A 121 0.55 17.24 26.53
C THR A 121 0.20 16.09 27.46
N VAL A 122 1.22 15.49 28.07
CA VAL A 122 1.11 14.60 29.22
C VAL A 122 2.14 15.00 30.27
N GLU A 123 1.74 14.99 31.54
CA GLU A 123 2.63 15.16 32.68
C GLU A 123 2.30 14.09 33.72
N SER A 124 3.29 13.27 34.09
CA SER A 124 3.10 12.15 34.99
C SER A 124 4.39 11.75 35.69
N ASP A 125 4.27 10.83 36.65
CA ASP A 125 5.42 10.06 37.11
C ASP A 125 5.90 9.11 35.99
N LEU A 126 7.19 8.78 35.99
CA LEU A 126 7.81 7.91 34.99
C LEU A 126 7.72 6.43 35.40
N VAL A 127 7.52 5.56 34.42
CA VAL A 127 7.66 4.11 34.58
C VAL A 127 8.71 3.58 33.60
N PHE A 128 9.63 2.74 34.06
CA PHE A 128 10.51 1.97 33.19
C PHE A 128 9.86 0.62 32.87
N ALA A 129 9.66 0.32 31.59
CA ALA A 129 8.96 -0.87 31.11
C ALA A 129 9.83 -1.70 30.17
N GLY A 130 11.10 -1.97 30.55
CA GLY A 130 11.98 -2.90 29.85
C GLY A 130 12.12 -2.60 28.34
N TYR A 131 11.78 -3.57 27.50
CA TYR A 131 11.70 -3.41 26.03
C TYR A 131 10.29 -3.05 25.53
N GLY A 132 9.30 -2.89 26.41
CA GLY A 132 7.91 -2.61 26.07
C GLY A 132 7.20 -3.78 25.40
N ILE A 133 7.62 -5.01 25.66
CA ILE A 133 7.12 -6.24 25.01
C ILE A 133 6.10 -6.94 25.92
N THR A 134 5.00 -7.42 25.32
CA THR A 134 4.08 -8.38 25.94
C THR A 134 3.98 -9.61 25.04
N ALA A 135 4.70 -10.67 25.40
CA ALA A 135 4.89 -11.93 24.68
C ALA A 135 4.73 -13.12 25.64
N PRO A 136 3.50 -13.40 26.13
CA PRO A 136 3.26 -14.47 27.12
C PRO A 136 3.65 -15.86 26.60
N GLU A 137 3.59 -16.10 25.29
CA GLU A 137 4.04 -17.33 24.63
C GLU A 137 5.57 -17.50 24.63
N LEU A 138 6.32 -16.42 24.86
CA LEU A 138 7.77 -16.43 25.11
C LEU A 138 8.12 -16.29 26.60
N GLY A 139 7.12 -16.21 27.49
CA GLY A 139 7.30 -16.02 28.92
C GLY A 139 7.77 -14.62 29.34
N HIS A 140 7.65 -13.62 28.46
CA HIS A 140 8.17 -12.27 28.70
C HIS A 140 7.05 -11.23 28.60
N ASP A 141 6.78 -10.50 29.69
CA ASP A 141 5.85 -9.36 29.67
C ASP A 141 6.40 -8.20 30.53
N ASP A 142 6.86 -7.15 29.87
CA ASP A 142 7.41 -5.95 30.51
C ASP A 142 6.34 -5.13 31.25
N TYR A 143 5.05 -5.38 31.03
CA TYR A 143 3.94 -4.70 31.70
C TYR A 143 3.29 -5.53 32.82
N ALA A 144 3.74 -6.77 33.05
CA ALA A 144 3.18 -7.64 34.07
C ALA A 144 3.27 -7.02 35.48
N GLY A 145 2.11 -6.75 36.09
CA GLY A 145 2.01 -6.12 37.41
C GLY A 145 2.34 -4.62 37.45
N LEU A 146 2.44 -3.95 36.30
CA LEU A 146 2.91 -2.58 36.17
C LEU A 146 1.77 -1.61 35.79
N ASP A 147 1.41 -0.70 36.70
CA ASP A 147 0.39 0.32 36.42
C ASP A 147 0.99 1.48 35.60
N VAL A 148 0.72 1.48 34.29
CA VAL A 148 1.16 2.53 33.34
C VAL A 148 0.04 3.45 32.87
N ARG A 149 -1.19 3.26 33.36
CA ARG A 149 -2.36 4.04 32.97
C ARG A 149 -2.16 5.51 33.26
N ASP A 150 -2.38 6.34 32.23
CA ASP A 150 -2.17 7.79 32.25
C ASP A 150 -0.72 8.26 32.50
N ARG A 151 0.27 7.35 32.38
CA ARG A 151 1.69 7.65 32.59
C ARG A 151 2.50 7.77 31.31
N ILE A 152 3.72 8.27 31.47
CA ILE A 152 4.81 8.22 30.50
C ILE A 152 5.65 6.98 30.81
N VAL A 153 5.86 6.12 29.81
CA VAL A 153 6.73 4.94 29.92
C VAL A 153 8.07 5.17 29.20
N LEU A 154 9.17 4.73 29.80
CA LEU A 154 10.49 4.64 29.17
C LEU A 154 10.76 3.19 28.78
N VAL A 155 11.09 2.95 27.51
CA VAL A 155 11.39 1.62 26.97
C VAL A 155 12.67 1.61 26.12
N LEU A 156 13.36 0.47 26.14
CA LEU A 156 14.46 0.15 25.23
C LEU A 156 13.92 -0.11 23.81
N SER A 157 14.64 0.38 22.80
CA SER A 157 14.49 -0.10 21.42
C SER A 157 15.00 -1.56 21.30
N ARG A 158 14.67 -2.23 20.19
CA ARG A 158 15.06 -3.63 19.89
C ARG A 158 14.42 -4.65 20.85
N GLU A 159 15.02 -5.82 20.95
CA GLU A 159 14.53 -7.02 21.61
C GLU A 159 15.61 -7.64 22.52
N PRO A 160 15.23 -8.40 23.57
CA PRO A 160 16.18 -9.10 24.43
C PRO A 160 17.16 -9.97 23.65
N ARG A 161 18.45 -9.78 23.90
CA ARG A 161 19.59 -10.42 23.21
C ARG A 161 19.51 -10.31 21.68
N GLY A 162 19.08 -9.18 21.10
CA GLY A 162 18.93 -9.03 19.64
C GLY A 162 20.19 -9.25 18.77
N ARG A 163 21.37 -9.42 19.37
CA ARG A 163 22.62 -9.83 18.71
C ARG A 163 22.84 -11.35 18.67
N ASP A 164 22.18 -12.11 19.53
CA ASP A 164 22.28 -13.56 19.64
C ASP A 164 21.30 -14.22 18.64
N PRO A 165 21.77 -14.93 17.60
CA PRO A 165 20.89 -15.59 16.65
C PRO A 165 19.97 -16.66 17.27
N SER A 166 20.29 -17.13 18.49
CA SER A 166 19.48 -18.10 19.23
C SER A 166 18.37 -17.48 20.09
N SER A 167 18.32 -16.14 20.22
CA SER A 167 17.27 -15.46 20.98
C SER A 167 15.87 -15.82 20.44
N PRO A 168 14.88 -16.12 21.30
CA PRO A 168 13.52 -16.44 20.85
C PRO A 168 12.87 -15.29 20.06
N PHE A 169 13.27 -14.03 20.33
CA PHE A 169 12.79 -12.84 19.60
C PHE A 169 13.36 -12.71 18.18
N ARG A 170 14.39 -13.50 17.84
CA ARG A 170 15.03 -13.54 16.51
C ARG A 170 14.42 -14.59 15.56
N ARG A 171 13.34 -15.23 15.98
CA ARG A 171 12.57 -16.16 15.14
C ARG A 171 11.66 -15.36 14.17
N PRO A 172 11.38 -15.86 12.95
CA PRO A 172 10.54 -15.18 11.95
C PRO A 172 9.23 -14.62 12.50
N GLU A 173 8.62 -15.34 13.43
CA GLU A 173 7.35 -15.06 14.07
C GLU A 173 7.43 -13.90 15.07
N ALA A 174 8.58 -13.78 15.75
CA ALA A 174 8.80 -12.90 16.90
C ALA A 174 9.52 -11.58 16.56
N TYR A 175 10.08 -11.43 15.35
CA TYR A 175 10.75 -10.19 14.93
C TYR A 175 9.90 -8.94 15.15
N HIS A 176 8.58 -9.06 15.06
CA HIS A 176 7.66 -7.94 15.22
C HIS A 176 7.75 -7.28 16.61
N TYR A 177 8.21 -7.98 17.66
CA TYR A 177 8.44 -7.43 19.00
C TYR A 177 9.59 -6.40 19.07
N SER A 178 10.52 -6.45 18.12
CA SER A 178 11.59 -5.45 17.96
C SER A 178 11.10 -4.14 17.34
N GLU A 179 9.98 -4.18 16.60
CA GLU A 179 9.49 -3.04 15.82
C GLU A 179 9.02 -1.88 16.70
N ARG A 180 9.31 -0.65 16.27
CA ARG A 180 8.82 0.57 16.92
C ARG A 180 7.28 0.65 16.97
N SER A 181 6.62 0.17 15.92
CA SER A 181 5.16 -0.02 15.82
C SER A 181 4.62 -0.79 17.02
N HIS A 182 5.17 -1.98 17.27
CA HIS A 182 4.76 -2.83 18.38
C HIS A 182 4.91 -2.11 19.73
N LYS A 183 6.08 -1.51 20.01
CA LYS A 183 6.34 -0.87 21.31
C LYS A 183 5.40 0.30 21.62
N VAL A 184 5.18 1.19 20.63
CA VAL A 184 4.32 2.36 20.78
C VAL A 184 2.85 1.95 20.91
N ILE A 185 2.39 0.97 20.13
CA ILE A 185 1.02 0.47 20.22
C ILE A 185 0.81 -0.28 21.55
N ASN A 186 1.72 -1.17 21.94
CA ASN A 186 1.61 -1.94 23.19
C ASN A 186 1.50 -1.02 24.42
N ALA A 187 2.38 -0.01 24.53
CA ALA A 187 2.30 0.99 25.59
C ALA A 187 0.92 1.66 25.67
N ARG A 188 0.34 2.03 24.52
CA ARG A 188 -1.00 2.62 24.43
C ARG A 188 -2.10 1.63 24.84
N GLN A 189 -2.00 0.34 24.50
CA GLN A 189 -2.99 -0.67 24.90
C GLN A 189 -2.98 -0.90 26.42
N HIS A 190 -1.81 -0.82 27.06
CA HIS A 190 -1.68 -0.84 28.54
C HIS A 190 -2.10 0.49 29.21
N GLY A 191 -2.51 1.49 28.43
CA GLY A 191 -3.06 2.76 28.92
C GLY A 191 -2.04 3.89 29.11
N ALA A 192 -0.80 3.74 28.65
CA ALA A 192 0.18 4.82 28.68
C ALA A 192 -0.27 6.00 27.82
N ARG A 193 -0.11 7.22 28.35
CA ARG A 193 -0.40 8.49 27.65
C ARG A 193 0.82 9.07 26.95
N GLY A 194 2.03 8.68 27.38
CA GLY A 194 3.28 8.99 26.70
C GLY A 194 4.22 7.78 26.62
N ILE A 195 5.07 7.75 25.60
CA ILE A 195 6.18 6.79 25.46
C ILE A 195 7.47 7.52 25.07
N LEU A 196 8.54 7.24 25.80
CA LEU A 196 9.91 7.60 25.50
C LEU A 196 10.66 6.33 25.10
N LEU A 197 11.19 6.29 23.88
CA LEU A 197 12.07 5.21 23.43
C LEU A 197 13.52 5.66 23.56
N VAL A 198 14.40 4.77 24.02
CA VAL A 198 15.84 4.98 24.04
C VAL A 198 16.56 3.85 23.31
N GLU A 199 17.66 4.16 22.63
CA GLU A 199 18.43 3.15 21.92
C GLU A 199 19.16 2.23 22.92
N HIS A 200 19.17 0.92 22.65
CA HIS A 200 19.84 -0.07 23.49
C HIS A 200 21.31 0.30 23.79
N PRO A 201 21.81 0.18 25.04
CA PRO A 201 23.18 0.56 25.40
C PRO A 201 24.29 -0.01 24.51
N GLU A 202 24.15 -1.26 24.06
CA GLU A 202 25.13 -1.88 23.16
C GLU A 202 25.03 -1.47 21.68
N ALA A 203 24.02 -0.69 21.29
CA ALA A 203 23.95 -0.15 19.94
C ALA A 203 25.15 0.76 19.62
N GLY A 204 25.42 0.95 18.33
CA GLY A 204 26.54 1.75 17.86
C GLY A 204 26.38 3.26 18.09
N ALA A 205 26.74 4.06 17.09
CA ALA A 205 26.56 5.50 17.15
C ALA A 205 25.07 5.86 17.34
N GLU A 206 24.75 6.45 18.48
CA GLU A 206 23.40 6.93 18.81
C GLU A 206 23.00 8.07 17.89
N ARG A 207 21.79 7.98 17.34
CA ARG A 207 21.20 8.99 16.46
C ARG A 207 19.72 9.10 16.75
N LEU A 208 19.26 10.31 17.08
CA LEU A 208 17.83 10.60 17.16
C LEU A 208 17.20 10.43 15.76
N PRO A 209 16.02 9.79 15.63
CA PRO A 209 15.34 9.65 14.35
C PRO A 209 14.94 11.02 13.79
N ARG A 210 15.12 11.23 12.48
CA ARG A 210 14.60 12.44 11.83
C ARG A 210 13.08 12.40 11.81
N LEU A 211 12.45 13.54 12.10
CA LEU A 211 11.02 13.73 11.85
C LEU A 211 10.82 13.84 10.34
N ALA A 212 10.19 12.83 9.76
CA ALA A 212 9.90 12.69 8.33
C ALA A 212 8.83 11.60 8.12
N GLY A 213 8.30 11.51 6.91
CA GLY A 213 7.26 10.54 6.53
C GLY A 213 5.86 11.14 6.49
N ILE A 214 4.88 10.28 6.21
CA ILE A 214 3.48 10.63 5.96
C ILE A 214 2.52 9.99 6.98
N SER A 215 3.07 9.40 8.03
CA SER A 215 2.36 8.49 8.92
C SER A 215 1.30 9.18 9.78
N GLN A 216 0.15 8.50 9.92
CA GLN A 216 -0.96 8.93 10.77
C GLN A 216 -0.65 8.71 12.27
N PRO A 217 -1.24 9.50 13.18
CA PRO A 217 -0.91 9.45 14.60
C PRO A 217 -1.49 8.19 15.25
N TRP A 218 -0.69 7.47 16.02
CA TRP A 218 -1.13 6.24 16.70
C TRP A 218 -1.82 6.51 18.04
N GLY A 219 -2.20 7.75 18.34
CA GLY A 219 -3.06 8.07 19.50
C GLY A 219 -2.40 7.93 20.87
N VAL A 220 -1.09 8.12 20.96
CA VAL A 220 -0.26 8.25 22.18
C VAL A 220 0.85 9.28 21.90
N LEU A 221 1.29 10.05 22.89
CA LEU A 221 2.43 10.96 22.71
C LEU A 221 3.72 10.13 22.65
N ALA A 222 4.55 10.30 21.62
CA ALA A 222 5.68 9.42 21.38
C ALA A 222 6.94 10.22 21.01
N ALA A 223 8.03 10.01 21.74
CA ALA A 223 9.33 10.60 21.48
C ALA A 223 10.46 9.58 21.61
N PHE A 224 11.57 9.87 20.95
CA PHE A 224 12.84 9.17 21.14
C PHE A 224 13.78 10.07 21.96
N VAL A 225 14.51 9.50 22.92
CA VAL A 225 15.47 10.21 23.78
C VAL A 225 16.87 9.59 23.66
N THR A 226 17.90 10.34 24.03
CA THR A 226 19.26 9.80 24.11
C THR A 226 19.47 8.93 25.36
N ARG A 227 20.49 8.06 25.34
CA ARG A 227 20.93 7.27 26.49
C ARG A 227 21.23 8.14 27.72
N ALA A 228 21.89 9.28 27.52
CA ALA A 228 22.16 10.25 28.59
C ALA A 228 20.88 10.85 29.23
N VAL A 229 19.83 11.08 28.44
CA VAL A 229 18.51 11.47 28.97
C VAL A 229 17.86 10.33 29.72
N ALA A 230 17.90 9.10 29.19
CA ALA A 230 17.36 7.94 29.88
C ALA A 230 18.07 7.66 31.22
N ASP A 231 19.40 7.80 31.29
CA ASP A 231 20.15 7.71 32.56
C ASP A 231 19.75 8.84 33.53
N SER A 232 19.54 10.07 33.03
CA SER A 232 19.07 11.19 33.86
C SER A 232 17.65 10.95 34.42
N LEU A 233 16.78 10.32 33.62
CA LEU A 233 15.44 9.90 34.01
C LEU A 233 15.46 8.72 35.02
N LEU A 234 16.42 7.80 34.89
CA LEU A 234 16.53 6.61 35.73
C LEU A 234 17.33 6.83 37.02
N ALA A 235 18.14 7.89 37.09
CA ALA A 235 19.03 8.19 38.21
C ALA A 235 18.41 8.04 39.62
N PRO A 236 17.14 8.42 39.89
CA PRO A 236 16.53 8.27 41.22
C PRO A 236 16.33 6.81 41.65
N SER A 237 16.34 5.86 40.71
CA SER A 237 16.27 4.43 41.01
C SER A 237 17.61 3.81 41.42
N GLY A 238 18.72 4.54 41.24
CA GLY A 238 20.08 4.02 41.43
C GLY A 238 20.52 2.97 40.40
N LYS A 239 19.77 2.78 39.30
CA LYS A 239 20.04 1.78 38.26
C LYS A 239 20.24 2.45 36.90
N PRO A 240 21.47 2.53 36.36
CA PRO A 240 21.72 3.10 35.05
C PRO A 240 21.14 2.20 33.93
N LEU A 241 20.86 2.79 32.77
CA LEU A 241 20.26 2.11 31.62
C LEU A 241 21.08 0.89 31.18
N GLY A 242 22.42 1.00 31.23
CA GLY A 242 23.35 -0.08 30.90
C GLY A 242 23.15 -1.33 31.75
N GLU A 243 23.03 -1.16 33.07
CA GLU A 243 22.81 -2.28 34.00
C GLU A 243 21.41 -2.88 33.86
N LEU A 244 20.38 -2.04 33.65
CA LEU A 244 19.02 -2.51 33.43
C LEU A 244 18.90 -3.36 32.16
N ALA A 245 19.45 -2.88 31.04
CA ALA A 245 19.45 -3.59 29.78
C ALA A 245 20.21 -4.92 29.88
N ALA A 246 21.43 -4.90 30.44
CA ALA A 246 22.23 -6.10 30.68
C ALA A 246 21.51 -7.10 31.61
N ALA A 247 20.81 -6.64 32.65
CA ALA A 247 20.07 -7.50 33.57
C ALA A 247 18.80 -8.13 32.95
N ILE A 248 18.18 -7.49 31.96
CA ILE A 248 17.10 -8.07 31.17
C ILE A 248 17.68 -9.11 30.21
N ASP A 249 18.71 -8.74 29.44
CA ASP A 249 19.35 -9.62 28.45
C ASP A 249 19.94 -10.88 29.08
N GLN A 250 20.68 -10.74 30.18
CA GLN A 250 21.28 -11.90 30.86
C GLN A 250 20.20 -12.84 31.40
N ALA A 251 19.16 -12.31 32.07
CA ALA A 251 18.11 -13.11 32.68
C ALA A 251 17.05 -13.61 31.69
N MET A 252 16.93 -13.01 30.50
CA MET A 252 15.78 -13.16 29.60
C MET A 252 14.44 -12.96 30.32
N ALA A 253 14.38 -11.94 31.17
CA ALA A 253 13.24 -11.68 32.05
C ALA A 253 13.01 -10.17 32.26
N PRO A 254 11.75 -9.70 32.34
CA PRO A 254 11.41 -8.31 32.63
C PRO A 254 12.09 -7.75 33.88
N ARG A 255 12.52 -6.48 33.80
CA ARG A 255 13.08 -5.69 34.92
C ARG A 255 12.39 -4.33 35.05
N SER A 256 11.09 -4.30 34.79
CA SER A 256 10.25 -3.10 34.83
C SER A 256 9.93 -2.64 36.25
N PHE A 257 9.78 -1.32 36.45
CA PHE A 257 9.41 -0.72 37.74
C PHE A 257 8.96 0.75 37.59
N PRO A 258 8.13 1.29 38.50
CA PRO A 258 7.88 2.72 38.61
C PRO A 258 9.15 3.44 39.09
N VAL A 259 9.56 4.51 38.40
CA VAL A 259 10.79 5.26 38.73
C VAL A 259 10.46 6.32 39.78
N ALA A 260 10.33 5.88 41.03
CA ALA A 260 9.89 6.70 42.15
C ALA A 260 10.68 8.03 42.26
N GLY A 261 9.95 9.14 42.41
CA GLY A 261 10.52 10.49 42.46
C GLY A 261 10.83 11.13 41.09
N THR A 262 10.67 10.40 39.98
CA THR A 262 10.83 10.95 38.63
C THR A 262 9.49 11.38 38.06
N ARG A 263 9.31 12.69 37.83
CA ARG A 263 8.14 13.27 37.16
C ARG A 263 8.57 13.93 35.87
N VAL A 264 7.82 13.71 34.80
CA VAL A 264 8.16 14.12 33.42
C VAL A 264 6.97 14.81 32.77
N ARG A 265 7.25 15.81 31.94
CA ARG A 265 6.28 16.44 31.03
C ARG A 265 6.73 16.28 29.59
N LEU A 266 5.89 15.69 28.76
CA LEU A 266 6.05 15.61 27.31
C LEU A 266 4.92 16.39 26.63
N GLU A 267 5.30 17.31 25.75
CA GLU A 267 4.42 18.15 24.95
C GLU A 267 4.86 18.02 23.49
N VAL A 268 3.92 17.65 22.63
CA VAL A 268 4.16 17.37 21.21
C VAL A 268 3.11 18.08 20.37
N SER A 269 3.54 18.72 19.29
CA SER A 269 2.69 19.29 18.26
C SER A 269 3.36 19.07 16.92
N LEU A 270 2.71 18.33 16.02
CA LEU A 270 3.20 18.01 14.69
C LEU A 270 2.25 18.57 13.64
N ALA A 271 2.76 19.41 12.74
CA ALA A 271 2.01 19.85 11.58
C ALA A 271 2.25 18.85 10.44
N ARG A 272 1.19 18.14 10.04
CA ARG A 272 1.18 17.36 8.79
C ARG A 272 1.04 18.32 7.62
N GLU A 273 1.91 18.16 6.65
CA GLU A 273 1.93 18.95 5.43
C GLU A 273 1.03 18.28 4.41
N ARG A 274 0.20 19.07 3.72
CA ARG A 274 -0.73 18.59 2.70
C ARG A 274 -0.28 19.06 1.33
N GLY A 275 -0.47 18.21 0.34
CA GLY A 275 -0.36 18.52 -1.08
C GLY A 275 -1.57 18.00 -1.83
N THR A 276 -1.68 18.39 -3.10
CA THR A 276 -2.70 17.90 -4.02
C THR A 276 -2.08 16.84 -4.91
N ALA A 277 -2.56 15.60 -4.83
CA ALA A 277 -2.32 14.59 -5.86
C ALA A 277 -3.47 14.66 -6.88
N ALA A 278 -3.31 14.04 -8.05
CA ALA A 278 -4.40 13.95 -9.02
C ALA A 278 -4.30 12.69 -9.88
N ASN A 279 -5.43 12.00 -10.07
CA ASN A 279 -5.50 11.01 -11.14
C ASN A 279 -5.54 11.73 -12.49
N VAL A 280 -4.97 11.12 -13.53
CA VAL A 280 -5.08 11.62 -14.91
C VAL A 280 -6.04 10.73 -15.70
N VAL A 281 -7.20 11.27 -16.05
CA VAL A 281 -8.30 10.56 -16.70
C VAL A 281 -8.49 11.03 -18.14
N GLY A 282 -8.35 10.11 -19.09
CA GLY A 282 -8.65 10.31 -20.51
C GLY A 282 -9.70 9.32 -21.02
N ILE A 283 -10.65 9.79 -21.82
CA ILE A 283 -11.79 9.00 -22.32
C ILE A 283 -11.75 8.93 -23.84
N LEU A 284 -11.75 7.72 -24.40
CA LEU A 284 -11.96 7.47 -25.83
C LEU A 284 -13.38 6.93 -26.03
N PRO A 285 -14.32 7.70 -26.60
CA PRO A 285 -15.71 7.28 -26.74
C PRO A 285 -15.88 6.01 -27.56
N GLY A 286 -16.88 5.20 -27.20
CA GLY A 286 -17.25 4.01 -27.96
C GLY A 286 -17.81 4.34 -29.35
N THR A 287 -17.52 3.48 -30.33
CA THR A 287 -17.94 3.65 -31.73
C THR A 287 -19.28 3.00 -32.05
N ASP A 288 -19.77 2.08 -31.21
CA ASP A 288 -21.06 1.42 -31.37
C ASP A 288 -22.08 2.02 -30.38
N PRO A 289 -23.15 2.69 -30.85
CA PRO A 289 -24.17 3.26 -29.97
C PRO A 289 -24.83 2.28 -29.00
N ALA A 290 -24.87 0.97 -29.30
CA ALA A 290 -25.41 -0.05 -28.42
C ALA A 290 -24.45 -0.46 -27.29
N LEU A 291 -23.16 -0.15 -27.41
CA LEU A 291 -22.11 -0.55 -26.48
C LEU A 291 -21.38 0.65 -25.84
N ALA A 292 -21.44 1.84 -26.42
CA ALA A 292 -20.68 3.02 -25.98
C ALA A 292 -21.02 3.50 -24.55
N ASP A 293 -22.22 3.21 -24.04
CA ASP A 293 -22.60 3.49 -22.66
C ASP A 293 -21.88 2.59 -21.63
N GLN A 294 -21.27 1.48 -22.06
CA GLN A 294 -20.38 0.65 -21.25
C GLN A 294 -18.91 0.99 -21.51
N ALA A 295 -18.09 0.89 -20.46
CA ALA A 295 -16.68 1.22 -20.49
C ALA A 295 -15.78 0.03 -20.14
N VAL A 296 -14.65 -0.11 -20.83
CA VAL A 296 -13.48 -0.81 -20.29
C VAL A 296 -12.55 0.24 -19.69
N LEU A 297 -12.24 0.13 -18.39
CA LEU A 297 -11.27 0.98 -17.73
C LEU A 297 -9.90 0.31 -17.80
N ILE A 298 -8.89 1.05 -18.21
CA ILE A 298 -7.48 0.63 -18.23
C ILE A 298 -6.75 1.57 -17.27
N GLY A 299 -6.13 1.00 -16.25
CA GLY A 299 -5.47 1.74 -15.18
C GLY A 299 -4.03 1.30 -14.96
N ALA A 300 -3.23 2.24 -14.46
CA ALA A 300 -1.89 2.04 -13.93
C ALA A 300 -1.59 3.21 -12.98
N HIS A 301 -0.93 2.99 -11.85
CA HIS A 301 -0.41 4.12 -11.09
C HIS A 301 0.82 4.73 -11.76
N TYR A 302 1.03 6.01 -11.48
CA TYR A 302 2.18 6.77 -11.97
C TYR A 302 2.99 7.42 -10.85
N ASP A 303 2.54 7.39 -9.59
CA ASP A 303 3.34 7.90 -8.47
C ASP A 303 4.24 6.82 -7.88
N HIS A 304 5.42 7.20 -7.39
CA HIS A 304 6.37 6.28 -6.77
C HIS A 304 7.01 6.93 -5.52
N LEU A 305 7.93 6.26 -4.84
CA LEU A 305 8.48 6.65 -3.54
C LEU A 305 9.30 7.96 -3.48
N GLY A 306 9.44 8.73 -4.56
CA GLY A 306 10.14 10.01 -4.57
C GLY A 306 11.62 9.89 -4.21
N ARG A 307 11.98 10.32 -2.98
CA ARG A 307 13.34 10.24 -2.41
C ARG A 307 13.48 9.12 -1.36
N GLY A 308 12.57 8.14 -1.40
CA GLY A 308 12.46 7.06 -0.42
C GLY A 308 11.89 7.52 0.92
N GLY A 309 11.99 6.66 1.93
CA GLY A 309 11.41 6.89 3.26
C GLY A 309 10.54 5.72 3.68
N GLU A 310 9.29 6.00 4.07
CA GLU A 310 8.25 4.98 4.26
C GLU A 310 8.05 4.23 2.92
N GLY A 311 7.87 2.91 2.97
CA GLY A 311 7.81 2.04 1.78
C GLY A 311 9.16 1.60 1.18
N SER A 312 10.25 2.37 1.33
CA SER A 312 11.55 2.04 0.70
C SER A 312 12.21 0.79 1.28
N LEU A 313 12.73 -0.07 0.39
CA LEU A 313 13.52 -1.25 0.75
C LEU A 313 15.05 -0.99 0.80
N ALA A 314 15.48 0.26 0.60
CA ALA A 314 16.87 0.72 0.74
C ALA A 314 17.02 1.77 1.88
N PRO A 315 16.83 1.38 3.15
CA PRO A 315 16.85 2.31 4.30
C PRO A 315 18.23 2.93 4.58
N ASP A 316 19.29 2.41 3.97
CA ASP A 316 20.64 2.94 3.95
C ASP A 316 20.84 4.07 2.91
N LEU A 317 19.95 4.19 1.92
CA LEU A 317 20.00 5.15 0.82
C LEU A 317 18.92 6.26 0.93
N LEU A 318 18.49 6.59 2.15
CA LEU A 318 17.48 7.64 2.40
C LEU A 318 17.85 8.99 1.76
N GLY A 319 16.91 9.58 1.02
CA GLY A 319 17.08 10.86 0.30
C GLY A 319 17.52 10.71 -1.16
N THR A 320 17.88 9.50 -1.60
CA THR A 320 18.15 9.20 -3.01
C THR A 320 16.86 9.03 -3.80
N ILE A 321 16.84 9.50 -5.05
CA ILE A 321 15.68 9.34 -5.94
C ILE A 321 15.43 7.86 -6.18
N HIS A 322 14.18 7.44 -6.00
CA HIS A 322 13.66 6.14 -6.39
C HIS A 322 13.00 6.33 -7.76
N PRO A 323 13.61 5.89 -8.88
CA PRO A 323 13.11 6.25 -10.21
C PRO A 323 11.82 5.53 -10.61
N GLY A 324 11.56 4.35 -10.04
CA GLY A 324 10.34 3.58 -10.26
C GLY A 324 10.09 3.27 -11.73
N ALA A 325 11.03 2.56 -12.36
CA ALA A 325 11.03 2.28 -13.79
C ALA A 325 10.14 1.09 -14.16
N ASP A 326 10.13 0.01 -13.37
CA ASP A 326 9.18 -1.10 -13.55
C ASP A 326 7.94 -0.88 -12.71
N ASP A 327 8.14 -0.70 -11.41
CA ASP A 327 7.18 -0.18 -10.45
C ASP A 327 7.28 1.35 -10.47
N ASN A 328 6.54 2.06 -11.30
CA ASN A 328 5.34 1.68 -12.06
C ASN A 328 5.34 2.28 -13.47
N ALA A 329 6.43 2.94 -13.87
CA ALA A 329 6.51 3.63 -15.16
C ALA A 329 6.28 2.67 -16.34
N SER A 330 6.58 1.37 -16.20
CA SER A 330 6.25 0.34 -17.20
C SER A 330 4.74 0.15 -17.39
N GLY A 331 3.95 0.12 -16.31
CA GLY A 331 2.49 0.02 -16.31
C GLY A 331 1.86 1.23 -16.98
N THR A 332 2.28 2.43 -16.56
CA THR A 332 1.84 3.68 -17.19
C THR A 332 2.26 3.75 -18.67
N ALA A 333 3.49 3.34 -19.03
CA ALA A 333 3.93 3.30 -20.43
C ALA A 333 3.07 2.37 -21.31
N ALA A 334 2.72 1.17 -20.80
CA ALA A 334 1.81 0.26 -21.49
C ALA A 334 0.41 0.86 -21.65
N MET A 335 -0.15 1.48 -20.60
CA MET A 335 -1.45 2.17 -20.68
C MET A 335 -1.45 3.31 -21.71
N LEU A 336 -0.42 4.17 -21.69
CA LEU A 336 -0.24 5.25 -22.69
C LEU A 336 -0.13 4.68 -24.11
N GLY A 337 0.50 3.52 -24.25
CA GLY A 337 0.58 2.80 -25.52
C GLY A 337 -0.76 2.30 -26.03
N LEU A 338 -1.59 1.73 -25.15
CA LEU A 338 -2.95 1.31 -25.45
C LEU A 338 -3.84 2.49 -25.87
N ALA A 339 -3.74 3.64 -25.16
CA ALA A 339 -4.48 4.85 -25.50
C ALA A 339 -4.19 5.31 -26.94
N ARG A 340 -2.92 5.37 -27.33
CA ARG A 340 -2.51 5.70 -28.71
C ARG A 340 -2.98 4.67 -29.73
N LEU A 341 -2.85 3.37 -29.41
CA LEU A 341 -3.21 2.28 -30.30
C LEU A 341 -4.71 2.27 -30.64
N PHE A 342 -5.58 2.36 -29.63
CA PHE A 342 -7.02 2.40 -29.87
C PHE A 342 -7.49 3.71 -30.51
N ALA A 343 -6.89 4.85 -30.16
CA ALA A 343 -7.22 6.11 -30.83
C ALA A 343 -6.84 6.10 -32.32
N ALA A 344 -5.65 5.61 -32.66
CA ALA A 344 -5.21 5.46 -34.05
C ALA A 344 -6.04 4.44 -34.84
N ALA A 345 -6.64 3.45 -34.16
CA ALA A 345 -7.59 2.50 -34.74
C ALA A 345 -9.00 3.08 -34.99
N GLY A 346 -9.27 4.32 -34.56
CA GLY A 346 -10.58 4.96 -34.65
C GLY A 346 -11.52 4.64 -33.48
N GLY A 347 -11.02 4.05 -32.39
CA GLY A 347 -11.78 3.69 -31.20
C GLY A 347 -12.01 2.18 -31.04
N ALA A 348 -12.99 1.84 -30.18
CA ALA A 348 -13.50 0.49 -29.97
C ALA A 348 -15.03 0.57 -29.77
N PRO A 349 -15.80 -0.53 -29.89
CA PRO A 349 -17.26 -0.47 -29.77
C PRO A 349 -17.75 0.07 -28.41
N ARG A 350 -17.16 -0.39 -27.31
CA ARG A 350 -17.28 0.22 -25.97
C ARG A 350 -16.38 1.43 -25.82
N THR A 351 -16.78 2.35 -24.94
CA THR A 351 -15.92 3.43 -24.45
C THR A 351 -14.68 2.85 -23.74
N LEU A 352 -13.52 3.45 -23.94
CA LEU A 352 -12.30 3.13 -23.20
C LEU A 352 -11.96 4.30 -22.28
N VAL A 353 -11.73 4.02 -20.99
CA VAL A 353 -11.31 5.02 -20.01
C VAL A 353 -9.89 4.67 -19.55
N PHE A 354 -8.96 5.60 -19.71
CA PHE A 354 -7.57 5.45 -19.29
C PHE A 354 -7.36 6.29 -18.04
N VAL A 355 -6.86 5.68 -16.96
CA VAL A 355 -6.62 6.35 -15.68
C VAL A 355 -5.20 6.10 -15.21
N ALA A 356 -4.39 7.16 -15.18
CA ALA A 356 -3.16 7.14 -14.40
C ALA A 356 -3.52 7.45 -12.94
N PHE A 357 -3.30 6.51 -12.02
CA PHE A 357 -3.58 6.73 -10.60
C PHE A 357 -2.42 7.42 -9.88
N ALA A 358 -2.74 8.28 -8.93
CA ALA A 358 -1.80 8.79 -7.94
C ALA A 358 -2.10 8.20 -6.55
N GLY A 359 -1.17 8.33 -5.61
CA GLY A 359 -1.31 7.91 -4.22
C GLY A 359 -1.40 6.40 -4.03
N GLU A 360 -0.95 5.57 -4.97
CA GLU A 360 -0.97 4.11 -4.83
C GLU A 360 -0.04 3.68 -3.68
N GLU A 361 1.19 4.20 -3.69
CA GLU A 361 2.25 4.03 -2.68
C GLU A 361 1.83 4.47 -1.28
N MET A 362 0.84 5.35 -1.21
CA MET A 362 0.25 5.87 0.02
C MET A 362 -0.93 5.02 0.51
N GLY A 363 -1.19 3.90 -0.14
CA GLY A 363 -2.34 3.01 0.07
C GLY A 363 -3.49 3.34 -0.87
N LEU A 364 -3.32 3.10 -2.18
CA LEU A 364 -4.39 3.09 -3.19
C LEU A 364 -5.28 4.36 -3.25
N LEU A 365 -4.76 5.53 -2.83
CA LEU A 365 -5.60 6.71 -2.58
C LEU A 365 -6.31 7.20 -3.85
N GLY A 366 -5.64 7.17 -5.01
CA GLY A 366 -6.20 7.59 -6.28
C GLY A 366 -7.28 6.65 -6.80
N SER A 367 -7.07 5.33 -6.75
CA SER A 367 -8.12 4.39 -7.17
C SER A 367 -9.29 4.35 -6.18
N ALA A 368 -9.04 4.52 -4.88
CA ALA A 368 -10.08 4.73 -3.88
C ALA A 368 -10.90 5.99 -4.20
N HIS A 369 -10.24 7.12 -4.46
CA HIS A 369 -10.90 8.36 -4.86
C HIS A 369 -11.69 8.21 -6.17
N GLN A 370 -11.15 7.52 -7.18
CA GLN A 370 -11.83 7.27 -8.46
C GLN A 370 -13.03 6.32 -8.33
N VAL A 371 -13.13 5.46 -7.30
CA VAL A 371 -14.36 4.69 -7.05
C VAL A 371 -15.37 5.41 -6.15
N GLU A 372 -15.02 6.57 -5.60
CA GLU A 372 -15.93 7.43 -4.83
C GLU A 372 -16.45 8.61 -5.66
N HIS A 373 -15.61 9.16 -6.55
CA HIS A 373 -15.92 10.30 -7.41
C HIS A 373 -15.76 9.92 -8.90
N PRO A 374 -16.43 8.86 -9.39
CA PRO A 374 -16.02 8.18 -10.60
C PRO A 374 -16.29 8.99 -11.88
N ALA A 375 -15.28 9.08 -12.75
CA ALA A 375 -15.36 9.77 -14.04
C ALA A 375 -16.48 9.27 -14.98
N LEU A 376 -16.90 8.02 -14.81
CA LEU A 376 -18.15 7.46 -15.34
C LEU A 376 -18.82 6.64 -14.24
N PRO A 377 -20.16 6.62 -14.13
CA PRO A 377 -20.88 5.76 -13.19
C PRO A 377 -20.33 4.32 -13.15
N LEU A 378 -20.00 3.82 -11.94
CA LEU A 378 -19.28 2.54 -11.78
C LEU A 378 -20.02 1.35 -12.41
N ASP A 379 -21.34 1.36 -12.40
CA ASP A 379 -22.19 0.34 -13.01
C ASP A 379 -21.94 0.17 -14.52
N ARG A 380 -21.49 1.24 -15.20
CA ARG A 380 -21.07 1.24 -16.62
C ARG A 380 -19.71 0.60 -16.87
N ILE A 381 -18.86 0.43 -15.85
CA ILE A 381 -17.55 -0.21 -16.00
C ILE A 381 -17.77 -1.73 -16.14
N ALA A 382 -17.54 -2.24 -17.35
CA ALA A 382 -17.67 -3.64 -17.75
C ALA A 382 -16.45 -4.49 -17.35
N LEU A 383 -15.28 -3.87 -17.26
CA LEU A 383 -14.02 -4.45 -16.80
C LEU A 383 -13.08 -3.32 -16.38
N MET A 384 -12.34 -3.51 -15.29
CA MET A 384 -11.13 -2.74 -15.00
C MET A 384 -9.90 -3.60 -15.21
N LEU A 385 -9.00 -3.19 -16.11
CA LEU A 385 -7.71 -3.81 -16.37
C LEU A 385 -6.61 -2.96 -15.72
N ASN A 386 -5.88 -3.51 -14.77
CA ASN A 386 -4.77 -2.85 -14.10
C ASN A 386 -3.42 -3.37 -14.61
N LEU A 387 -2.50 -2.44 -14.87
CA LEU A 387 -1.16 -2.70 -15.39
C LEU A 387 -0.11 -2.15 -14.42
N ASP A 388 0.71 -3.02 -13.85
CA ASP A 388 1.76 -2.65 -12.91
C ASP A 388 2.94 -3.63 -13.00
N MET A 389 4.17 -3.15 -12.86
CA MET A 389 5.40 -3.94 -12.97
C MET A 389 5.41 -4.86 -14.22
N VAL A 390 5.12 -4.31 -15.40
CA VAL A 390 4.93 -5.06 -16.66
C VAL A 390 6.13 -5.04 -17.61
N GLY A 391 7.20 -4.32 -17.25
CA GLY A 391 8.42 -4.16 -18.03
C GLY A 391 9.51 -5.19 -17.73
N ARG A 392 9.42 -5.96 -16.64
CA ARG A 392 10.44 -6.95 -16.23
C ARG A 392 10.13 -8.39 -16.69
N LEU A 393 9.48 -8.54 -17.85
CA LEU A 393 9.13 -9.85 -18.43
C LEU A 393 10.39 -10.73 -18.64
N ARG A 394 10.50 -11.80 -17.84
CA ARG A 394 11.55 -12.83 -17.91
C ARG A 394 10.92 -14.17 -18.26
N ASP A 395 11.56 -14.94 -19.14
CA ASP A 395 11.10 -16.26 -19.59
C ASP A 395 9.63 -16.28 -20.05
N GLY A 396 9.17 -15.17 -20.63
CA GLY A 396 7.77 -14.94 -21.03
C GLY A 396 6.75 -14.95 -19.88
N LYS A 397 7.18 -15.01 -18.62
CA LYS A 397 6.31 -15.24 -17.46
C LYS A 397 5.55 -13.98 -17.07
N LEU A 398 4.23 -14.02 -17.23
CA LEU A 398 3.31 -12.94 -16.85
C LEU A 398 2.28 -13.48 -15.86
N TYR A 399 2.14 -12.83 -14.70
CA TYR A 399 1.07 -13.13 -13.75
C TYR A 399 -0.19 -12.38 -14.18
N THR A 400 -1.34 -13.06 -14.07
CA THR A 400 -2.63 -12.51 -14.45
C THR A 400 -3.66 -12.92 -13.40
N SER A 401 -4.03 -11.98 -12.53
CA SER A 401 -4.91 -12.22 -11.39
C SER A 401 -6.32 -11.68 -11.64
N GLY A 402 -7.29 -12.19 -10.88
CA GLY A 402 -8.71 -11.87 -11.05
C GLY A 402 -9.41 -12.53 -12.25
N VAL A 403 -8.84 -13.57 -12.86
CA VAL A 403 -9.40 -14.15 -14.11
C VAL A 403 -10.77 -14.80 -13.97
N ASP A 404 -11.20 -15.07 -12.73
CA ASP A 404 -12.53 -15.60 -12.43
C ASP A 404 -13.50 -14.50 -11.93
N SER A 405 -13.04 -13.26 -11.70
CA SER A 405 -13.84 -12.14 -11.19
C SER A 405 -14.98 -11.66 -12.10
N GLY A 406 -15.06 -12.21 -13.31
CA GLY A 406 -16.06 -11.87 -14.31
C GLY A 406 -16.34 -13.00 -15.29
N THR A 407 -17.58 -13.13 -15.74
CA THR A 407 -18.02 -14.23 -16.61
C THR A 407 -17.21 -14.31 -17.91
N GLY A 408 -16.55 -15.46 -18.12
CA GLY A 408 -15.74 -15.75 -19.30
C GLY A 408 -14.38 -15.03 -19.38
N LEU A 409 -13.93 -14.30 -18.35
CA LEU A 409 -12.64 -13.60 -18.38
C LEU A 409 -11.46 -14.56 -18.59
N ARG A 410 -11.37 -15.65 -17.82
CA ARG A 410 -10.34 -16.69 -17.97
C ARG A 410 -10.17 -17.20 -19.41
N ALA A 411 -11.28 -17.41 -20.12
CA ALA A 411 -11.24 -17.86 -21.52
C ALA A 411 -10.73 -16.75 -22.46
N ARG A 412 -11.20 -15.50 -22.29
CA ARG A 412 -10.73 -14.34 -23.06
C ARG A 412 -9.24 -14.06 -22.84
N VAL A 413 -8.76 -14.22 -21.60
CA VAL A 413 -7.34 -14.10 -21.20
C VAL A 413 -6.48 -15.16 -21.90
N ALA A 414 -6.89 -16.43 -21.86
CA ALA A 414 -6.17 -17.50 -22.55
C ALA A 414 -6.14 -17.31 -24.07
N GLU A 415 -7.25 -16.83 -24.66
CA GLU A 415 -7.33 -16.56 -26.10
C GLU A 415 -6.46 -15.38 -26.53
N ALA A 416 -6.47 -14.27 -25.78
CA ALA A 416 -5.68 -13.08 -26.10
C ALA A 416 -4.16 -13.38 -26.13
N ALA A 417 -3.67 -14.30 -25.30
CA ALA A 417 -2.27 -14.72 -25.29
C ALA A 417 -1.90 -15.73 -26.40
N ARG A 418 -2.87 -16.28 -27.15
CA ARG A 418 -2.59 -17.30 -28.18
C ARG A 418 -1.59 -16.77 -29.21
N GLY A 419 -0.47 -17.49 -29.36
CA GLY A 419 0.60 -17.15 -30.30
C GLY A 419 1.50 -15.98 -29.86
N LEU A 420 1.37 -15.47 -28.63
CA LEU A 420 2.38 -14.59 -28.03
C LEU A 420 3.40 -15.43 -27.24
N PRO A 421 4.66 -14.98 -27.08
CA PRO A 421 5.67 -15.65 -26.26
C PRO A 421 5.42 -15.41 -24.76
N LEU A 422 4.25 -15.84 -24.27
CA LEU A 422 3.79 -15.62 -22.90
C LEU A 422 3.44 -16.94 -22.19
N HIS A 423 3.98 -17.10 -20.98
CA HIS A 423 3.72 -18.19 -20.06
C HIS A 423 2.85 -17.68 -18.90
N LEU A 424 1.56 -17.51 -19.16
CA LEU A 424 0.62 -16.93 -18.20
C LEU A 424 0.51 -17.74 -16.90
N GLN A 425 0.58 -17.06 -15.76
CA GLN A 425 0.28 -17.60 -14.44
C GLN A 425 -1.10 -17.08 -14.01
N LEU A 426 -2.14 -17.85 -14.30
CA LEU A 426 -3.53 -17.44 -14.11
C LEU A 426 -4.02 -17.66 -12.67
N GLN A 427 -4.31 -16.58 -11.95
CA GLN A 427 -4.89 -16.60 -10.60
C GLN A 427 -6.36 -16.17 -10.63
N GLY A 428 -7.23 -16.97 -10.02
CA GLY A 428 -8.66 -16.66 -9.92
C GLY A 428 -8.96 -15.53 -8.92
N ASP A 429 -8.23 -15.51 -7.81
CA ASP A 429 -8.33 -14.48 -6.76
C ASP A 429 -7.92 -13.10 -7.32
N PRO A 430 -8.78 -12.06 -7.23
CA PRO A 430 -8.48 -10.70 -7.66
C PRO A 430 -7.87 -9.81 -6.56
N HIS A 431 -7.60 -10.33 -5.36
CA HIS A 431 -7.18 -9.51 -4.23
C HIS A 431 -5.65 -9.38 -4.10
N ALA A 432 -5.09 -8.28 -4.58
CA ALA A 432 -3.70 -7.88 -4.36
C ALA A 432 -3.61 -6.38 -3.95
N PRO A 433 -2.52 -5.94 -3.29
CA PRO A 433 -2.32 -4.53 -2.95
C PRO A 433 -1.91 -3.75 -4.22
N SER A 434 -2.90 -3.39 -5.03
CA SER A 434 -2.78 -2.51 -6.19
C SER A 434 -4.20 -2.07 -6.64
N ASP A 435 -4.30 -1.05 -7.49
CA ASP A 435 -5.51 -0.25 -7.73
C ASP A 435 -6.79 -1.03 -8.12
N HIS A 436 -6.66 -2.18 -8.78
CA HIS A 436 -7.79 -3.04 -9.12
C HIS A 436 -8.62 -3.47 -7.89
N THR A 437 -8.02 -3.57 -6.71
CA THR A 437 -8.74 -3.93 -5.48
C THR A 437 -9.83 -2.90 -5.15
N SER A 438 -9.60 -1.60 -5.39
CA SER A 438 -10.61 -0.54 -5.22
C SER A 438 -11.85 -0.76 -6.10
N PHE A 439 -11.67 -1.27 -7.32
CA PHE A 439 -12.78 -1.58 -8.23
C PHE A 439 -13.47 -2.92 -7.90
N TYR A 440 -12.70 -3.95 -7.54
CA TYR A 440 -13.25 -5.27 -7.20
C TYR A 440 -14.08 -5.24 -5.91
N THR A 441 -13.61 -4.51 -4.89
CA THR A 441 -14.35 -4.28 -3.63
C THR A 441 -15.70 -3.58 -3.88
N ARG A 442 -15.76 -2.69 -4.88
CA ARG A 442 -16.99 -2.02 -5.37
C ARG A 442 -17.74 -2.84 -6.44
N GLY A 443 -17.52 -4.16 -6.50
CA GLY A 443 -18.35 -5.09 -7.27
C GLY A 443 -18.17 -5.03 -8.78
N ARG A 444 -16.97 -4.71 -9.27
CA ARG A 444 -16.62 -4.69 -10.71
C ARG A 444 -15.73 -5.87 -11.10
N PRO A 445 -15.87 -6.45 -12.30
CA PRO A 445 -14.89 -7.40 -12.83
C PRO A 445 -13.54 -6.72 -12.97
N VAL A 446 -12.46 -7.41 -12.59
CA VAL A 446 -11.09 -6.89 -12.68
C VAL A 446 -10.10 -7.90 -13.25
N LEU A 447 -9.06 -7.39 -13.91
CA LEU A 447 -7.87 -8.16 -14.26
C LEU A 447 -6.64 -7.38 -13.87
N PHE A 448 -5.64 -8.07 -13.32
CA PHE A 448 -4.36 -7.48 -12.94
C PHE A 448 -3.22 -8.16 -13.68
N LEU A 449 -2.40 -7.39 -14.41
CA LEU A 449 -1.23 -7.89 -15.11
C LEU A 449 0.04 -7.39 -14.43
N THR A 450 0.96 -8.30 -14.10
CA THR A 450 2.26 -7.98 -13.52
C THR A 450 3.30 -9.06 -13.86
N THR A 451 4.57 -8.68 -13.96
CA THR A 451 5.71 -9.60 -14.08
C THR A 451 6.26 -10.03 -12.71
N GLY A 452 5.76 -9.41 -11.63
CA GLY A 452 6.04 -9.75 -10.24
C GLY A 452 7.29 -9.09 -9.67
N ALA A 453 7.43 -9.13 -8.35
CA ALA A 453 8.51 -8.47 -7.63
C ALA A 453 9.92 -8.96 -8.04
N HIS A 454 10.88 -8.03 -8.01
CA HIS A 454 12.31 -8.27 -8.27
C HIS A 454 13.18 -7.56 -7.22
N GLU A 455 14.49 -7.82 -7.23
CA GLU A 455 15.43 -7.36 -6.19
C GLU A 455 15.50 -5.84 -6.03
N GLU A 456 15.28 -5.11 -7.14
CA GLU A 456 15.29 -3.65 -7.20
C GLU A 456 13.95 -2.98 -6.82
N TYR A 457 12.88 -3.75 -6.56
CA TYR A 457 11.57 -3.23 -6.14
C TYR A 457 11.69 -2.30 -4.92
N HIS A 458 11.02 -1.14 -4.96
CA HIS A 458 11.10 -0.09 -3.91
C HIS A 458 12.54 0.36 -3.57
N ARG A 459 13.47 0.39 -4.57
CA ARG A 459 14.86 0.85 -4.40
C ARG A 459 15.27 1.89 -5.45
N PRO A 460 16.31 2.71 -5.17
CA PRO A 460 16.94 3.61 -6.15
C PRO A 460 17.47 2.94 -7.41
N SER A 461 17.69 1.62 -7.36
CA SER A 461 18.20 0.79 -8.45
C SER A 461 17.14 0.31 -9.45
N ASP A 462 15.86 0.64 -9.25
CA ASP A 462 14.83 0.37 -10.26
C ASP A 462 14.88 1.44 -11.37
N THR A 463 15.78 1.21 -12.33
CA THR A 463 16.13 2.16 -13.40
C THR A 463 15.72 1.62 -14.77
N TRP A 464 15.49 2.51 -15.75
CA TRP A 464 14.97 2.13 -17.08
C TRP A 464 15.85 1.11 -17.84
N GLU A 465 17.15 1.05 -17.55
CA GLU A 465 18.08 0.06 -18.12
C GLU A 465 17.72 -1.39 -17.73
N LYS A 466 16.88 -1.56 -16.70
CA LYS A 466 16.39 -2.85 -16.21
C LYS A 466 15.18 -3.38 -16.99
N ILE A 467 14.55 -2.56 -17.84
CA ILE A 467 13.31 -2.89 -18.55
C ILE A 467 13.58 -3.67 -19.83
N SER A 468 12.82 -4.75 -20.03
CA SER A 468 12.75 -5.50 -21.26
C SER A 468 11.80 -4.80 -22.24
N ALA A 469 12.33 -3.99 -23.15
CA ALA A 469 11.50 -3.23 -24.10
C ALA A 469 10.61 -4.14 -24.99
N GLN A 470 11.14 -5.27 -25.45
CA GLN A 470 10.38 -6.28 -26.19
C GLN A 470 9.38 -7.02 -25.29
N GLY A 471 9.71 -7.21 -24.01
CA GLY A 471 8.79 -7.76 -23.02
C GLY A 471 7.60 -6.84 -22.79
N LEU A 472 7.87 -5.55 -22.59
CA LEU A 472 6.86 -4.50 -22.43
C LEU A 472 5.97 -4.37 -23.67
N GLU A 473 6.53 -4.46 -24.88
CA GLU A 473 5.74 -4.56 -26.12
C GLU A 473 4.83 -5.81 -26.10
N THR A 474 5.37 -6.97 -25.76
CA THR A 474 4.62 -8.24 -25.73
C THR A 474 3.44 -8.17 -24.76
N VAL A 475 3.64 -7.61 -23.56
CA VAL A 475 2.56 -7.42 -22.57
C VAL A 475 1.57 -6.37 -23.04
N THR A 476 2.02 -5.28 -23.68
CA THR A 476 1.13 -4.26 -24.28
C THR A 476 0.28 -4.84 -25.41
N ALA A 477 0.85 -5.67 -26.28
CA ALA A 477 0.11 -6.35 -27.35
C ALA A 477 -0.91 -7.37 -26.81
N PHE A 478 -0.56 -8.09 -25.73
CA PHE A 478 -1.50 -8.95 -25.01
C PHE A 478 -2.66 -8.15 -24.39
N ALA A 479 -2.36 -7.06 -23.69
CA ALA A 479 -3.36 -6.17 -23.11
C ALA A 479 -4.28 -5.56 -24.20
N ALA A 480 -3.73 -5.17 -25.36
CA ALA A 480 -4.51 -4.66 -26.50
C ALA A 480 -5.52 -5.70 -27.02
N ARG A 481 -5.09 -6.96 -27.20
CA ARG A 481 -5.99 -8.06 -27.60
C ARG A 481 -7.09 -8.31 -26.57
N LEU A 482 -6.74 -8.29 -25.28
CA LEU A 482 -7.68 -8.49 -24.17
C LEU A 482 -8.72 -7.35 -24.09
N VAL A 483 -8.27 -6.09 -24.13
CA VAL A 483 -9.14 -4.90 -24.15
C VAL A 483 -10.05 -4.94 -25.38
N GLY A 484 -9.50 -5.23 -26.57
CA GLY A 484 -10.28 -5.32 -27.81
C GLY A 484 -11.34 -6.41 -27.77
N ALA A 485 -11.00 -7.60 -27.26
CA ALA A 485 -11.94 -8.72 -27.10
C ALA A 485 -13.07 -8.41 -26.12
N VAL A 486 -12.81 -7.69 -25.03
CA VAL A 486 -13.84 -7.28 -24.07
C VAL A 486 -14.66 -6.10 -24.59
N ALA A 487 -14.02 -5.10 -25.21
CA ALA A 487 -14.68 -3.94 -25.78
C ALA A 487 -15.63 -4.30 -26.94
N THR A 488 -15.32 -5.35 -27.70
CA THR A 488 -16.12 -5.81 -28.86
C THR A 488 -17.16 -6.89 -28.53
N ALA A 489 -17.10 -7.53 -27.34
CA ALA A 489 -18.04 -8.58 -26.99
C ALA A 489 -19.49 -8.05 -26.90
N PRO A 490 -20.52 -8.73 -27.45
CA PRO A 490 -21.90 -8.23 -27.36
C PRO A 490 -22.40 -8.14 -25.91
N THR A 491 -21.85 -8.98 -25.01
CA THR A 491 -22.14 -8.95 -23.58
C THR A 491 -20.88 -8.66 -22.76
N ALA A 492 -21.03 -7.75 -21.79
CA ALA A 492 -19.99 -7.46 -20.81
C ALA A 492 -19.75 -8.68 -19.88
N PRO A 493 -18.55 -8.84 -19.31
CA PRO A 493 -18.34 -9.71 -18.17
C PRO A 493 -19.25 -9.30 -17.00
N THR A 494 -20.02 -10.23 -16.48
CA THR A 494 -20.80 -10.02 -15.25
C THR A 494 -19.90 -10.28 -14.05
N TYR A 495 -19.91 -9.39 -13.06
CA TYR A 495 -19.13 -9.55 -11.82
C TYR A 495 -19.42 -10.88 -11.12
N VAL A 496 -18.35 -11.55 -10.69
CA VAL A 496 -18.39 -12.76 -9.87
C VAL A 496 -17.64 -12.46 -8.57
N LYS A 497 -18.36 -12.50 -7.44
CA LYS A 497 -17.72 -12.49 -6.12
C LYS A 497 -17.02 -13.83 -5.91
N ILE A 498 -15.70 -13.83 -5.99
CA ILE A 498 -14.86 -14.99 -5.72
C ILE A 498 -14.78 -15.24 -4.22
N GLU A 499 -15.27 -16.41 -3.81
CA GLU A 499 -14.88 -17.05 -2.55
C GLU A 499 -13.41 -17.41 -2.64
N ALA A 500 -12.60 -17.00 -1.66
CA ALA A 500 -11.18 -17.26 -1.69
C ALA A 500 -10.97 -18.78 -1.65
N PRO A 501 -10.37 -19.41 -2.68
CA PRO A 501 -10.19 -20.85 -2.68
C PRO A 501 -9.32 -21.24 -1.48
N PRO A 502 -9.57 -22.41 -0.85
CA PRO A 502 -8.64 -22.93 0.13
C PRO A 502 -7.30 -23.21 -0.57
N ALA A 503 -6.35 -22.30 -0.35
CA ALA A 503 -4.94 -22.36 -0.70
C ALA A 503 -4.41 -23.78 -0.97
N ARG A 504 -3.83 -23.97 -2.16
CA ARG A 504 -3.22 -25.23 -2.61
C ARG A 504 -1.81 -24.98 -3.12
N GLY A 505 -0.82 -25.27 -2.27
CA GLY A 505 0.58 -25.45 -2.68
C GLY A 505 1.55 -24.52 -1.95
N PRO A 506 2.75 -25.00 -1.56
CA PRO A 506 3.67 -24.20 -0.76
C PRO A 506 4.59 -23.33 -1.63
N ARG A 507 4.37 -22.01 -1.65
CA ARG A 507 5.43 -20.98 -1.82
C ARG A 507 4.92 -19.56 -1.53
N ALA A 508 5.81 -18.69 -1.07
CA ALA A 508 5.54 -17.34 -0.55
C ALA A 508 4.64 -17.28 0.70
N ALA A 509 5.04 -18.00 1.75
CA ALA A 509 4.37 -17.94 3.05
C ALA A 509 4.54 -16.56 3.72
N GLY A 510 3.46 -15.78 3.77
CA GLY A 510 3.30 -14.79 4.83
C GLY A 510 2.94 -15.54 6.10
N TYR A 511 3.86 -15.63 7.07
CA TYR A 511 3.59 -16.33 8.33
C TYR A 511 2.49 -15.64 9.14
N GLY A 512 1.65 -16.43 9.82
CA GLY A 512 0.82 -15.96 10.92
C GLY A 512 -0.69 -16.15 10.72
N PRO A 513 -1.49 -15.64 11.69
CA PRO A 513 -2.94 -15.72 11.64
C PRO A 513 -3.54 -14.80 10.55
N TYR A 514 -4.70 -15.21 10.08
CA TYR A 514 -5.44 -14.61 8.98
C TYR A 514 -6.90 -14.41 9.36
N LEU A 515 -7.38 -13.18 9.19
CA LEU A 515 -8.77 -12.79 9.41
C LEU A 515 -9.56 -12.67 8.10
N GLY A 516 -8.91 -12.22 7.02
CA GLY A 516 -9.51 -12.10 5.68
C GLY A 516 -10.36 -10.86 5.39
N VAL A 517 -10.33 -9.87 6.28
CA VAL A 517 -10.75 -8.50 5.93
C VAL A 517 -9.73 -7.85 5.00
N ILE A 518 -10.20 -6.97 4.14
CA ILE A 518 -9.39 -6.08 3.33
C ILE A 518 -9.71 -4.66 3.80
N PRO A 519 -8.73 -3.90 4.29
CA PRO A 519 -8.97 -2.55 4.76
C PRO A 519 -9.30 -1.62 3.59
N GLU A 520 -10.04 -0.56 3.88
CA GLU A 520 -9.99 0.65 3.08
C GLU A 520 -8.73 1.42 3.50
N PHE A 521 -7.98 1.89 2.52
CA PHE A 521 -6.72 2.59 2.73
C PHE A 521 -6.92 4.10 2.58
N GLY A 522 -6.19 4.90 3.37
CA GLY A 522 -6.32 6.35 3.44
C GLY A 522 -6.66 6.91 4.83
N GLU A 523 -6.92 8.22 4.90
CA GLU A 523 -7.32 8.89 6.14
C GLU A 523 -8.76 8.51 6.52
N SER A 524 -8.92 7.66 7.54
CA SER A 524 -10.23 7.43 8.14
C SER A 524 -10.64 8.65 8.99
N PRO A 525 -11.84 9.24 8.78
CA PRO A 525 -12.30 10.41 9.54
C PRO A 525 -12.64 10.08 11.01
N ARG A 526 -12.55 8.80 11.41
CA ARG A 526 -12.73 8.32 12.79
C ARG A 526 -11.73 7.21 13.11
N PRO A 527 -11.25 7.07 14.35
CA PRO A 527 -10.40 5.95 14.75
C PRO A 527 -11.04 4.59 14.46
N GLY A 528 -10.31 3.72 13.79
CA GLY A 528 -10.73 2.37 13.40
C GLY A 528 -10.14 1.96 12.06
N VAL A 529 -10.41 0.73 11.63
CA VAL A 529 -10.08 0.23 10.28
C VAL A 529 -11.36 -0.07 9.52
N LYS A 530 -11.70 0.76 8.53
CA LYS A 530 -12.85 0.55 7.66
C LYS A 530 -12.57 -0.64 6.75
N VAL A 531 -13.55 -1.49 6.55
CA VAL A 531 -13.46 -2.71 5.74
C VAL A 531 -13.95 -2.37 4.33
N SER A 532 -13.06 -2.39 3.34
CA SER A 532 -13.42 -2.18 1.93
C SER A 532 -14.09 -3.44 1.35
N SER A 533 -13.60 -4.62 1.70
CA SER A 533 -14.29 -5.89 1.47
C SER A 533 -13.83 -6.99 2.43
N VAL A 534 -14.52 -8.12 2.36
CA VAL A 534 -14.16 -9.34 3.09
C VAL A 534 -14.02 -10.48 2.10
N ARG A 535 -12.89 -11.20 2.16
CA ARG A 535 -12.62 -12.39 1.34
C ARG A 535 -13.64 -13.46 1.74
N ALA A 536 -14.51 -13.88 0.82
CA ALA A 536 -15.55 -14.84 1.16
C ALA A 536 -14.95 -16.21 1.53
N GLY A 537 -15.59 -16.88 2.50
CA GLY A 537 -15.08 -18.09 3.17
C GLY A 537 -14.01 -17.84 4.25
N SER A 538 -13.55 -16.60 4.46
CA SER A 538 -12.59 -16.25 5.51
C SER A 538 -13.20 -16.27 6.93
N PRO A 539 -12.37 -16.20 7.99
CA PRO A 539 -12.86 -16.00 9.36
C PRO A 539 -13.77 -14.79 9.55
N ALA A 540 -13.45 -13.66 8.92
CA ALA A 540 -14.27 -12.46 8.96
C ALA A 540 -15.63 -12.64 8.25
N ASP A 541 -15.64 -13.28 7.09
CA ASP A 541 -16.88 -13.55 6.34
C ASP A 541 -17.81 -14.50 7.13
N LYS A 542 -17.22 -15.53 7.75
CA LYS A 542 -17.92 -16.46 8.66
C LYS A 542 -18.41 -15.81 9.94
N ALA A 543 -17.70 -14.81 10.45
CA ALA A 543 -18.12 -13.97 11.56
C ALA A 543 -19.21 -12.96 11.17
N GLY A 544 -19.53 -12.81 9.87
CA GLY A 544 -20.52 -11.86 9.38
C GLY A 544 -20.02 -10.42 9.26
N VAL A 545 -18.70 -10.19 9.21
CA VAL A 545 -18.09 -8.90 8.85
C VAL A 545 -18.39 -8.59 7.38
N ARG A 546 -18.61 -7.32 7.06
CA ARG A 546 -19.07 -6.83 5.75
C ARG A 546 -18.26 -5.62 5.28
N ALA A 547 -18.33 -5.34 3.99
CA ALA A 547 -17.86 -4.06 3.45
C ALA A 547 -18.64 -2.90 4.10
N GLY A 548 -17.94 -1.83 4.45
CA GLY A 548 -18.49 -0.67 5.17
C GLY A 548 -18.37 -0.74 6.70
N ASP A 549 -18.13 -1.92 7.28
CA ASP A 549 -17.89 -2.04 8.73
C ASP A 549 -16.60 -1.31 9.14
N LEU A 550 -16.60 -0.65 10.30
CA LEU A 550 -15.42 -0.03 10.89
C LEU A 550 -14.97 -0.83 12.10
N ILE A 551 -13.86 -1.58 12.00
CA ILE A 551 -13.30 -2.35 13.10
C ILE A 551 -12.70 -1.38 14.12
N VAL A 552 -13.26 -1.34 15.33
CA VAL A 552 -12.82 -0.47 16.43
C VAL A 552 -12.14 -1.24 17.58
N ARG A 553 -12.32 -2.56 17.64
CA ARG A 553 -11.64 -3.41 18.63
C ARG A 553 -11.45 -4.84 18.11
N PHE A 554 -10.33 -5.45 18.48
CA PHE A 554 -9.97 -6.84 18.20
C PHE A 554 -9.49 -7.47 19.51
N GLY A 555 -10.29 -8.36 20.10
CA GLY A 555 -10.04 -8.94 21.42
C GLY A 555 -9.80 -7.87 22.50
N PRO A 556 -8.65 -7.87 23.19
CA PRO A 556 -8.28 -6.81 24.14
C PRO A 556 -7.79 -5.52 23.46
N VAL A 557 -7.44 -5.56 22.17
CA VAL A 557 -6.76 -4.47 21.45
C VAL A 557 -7.77 -3.47 20.91
N THR A 558 -7.68 -2.21 21.35
CA THR A 558 -8.40 -1.10 20.71
C THR A 558 -7.77 -0.81 19.35
N VAL A 559 -8.57 -0.77 18.28
CA VAL A 559 -8.11 -0.56 16.90
C VAL A 559 -8.38 0.90 16.52
N LYS A 560 -7.32 1.68 16.23
CA LYS A 560 -7.44 3.06 15.75
C LYS A 560 -6.93 3.23 14.32
N THR A 561 -6.04 2.36 13.88
CA THR A 561 -5.29 2.40 12.61
C THR A 561 -5.03 0.97 12.10
N LEU A 562 -4.60 0.83 10.84
CA LEU A 562 -4.22 -0.48 10.26
C LEU A 562 -3.06 -1.15 11.01
N ASN A 563 -2.14 -0.37 11.56
CA ASN A 563 -1.05 -0.89 12.40
C ASN A 563 -1.58 -1.53 13.69
N ASP A 564 -2.70 -1.03 14.25
CA ASP A 564 -3.33 -1.62 15.43
C ASP A 564 -4.00 -2.96 15.12
N LEU A 565 -4.68 -3.06 13.98
CA LEU A 565 -5.25 -4.33 13.53
C LEU A 565 -4.14 -5.35 13.22
N THR A 566 -3.03 -4.90 12.63
CA THR A 566 -1.86 -5.73 12.34
C THR A 566 -1.16 -6.20 13.62
N PHE A 567 -1.01 -5.30 14.60
CA PHE A 567 -0.54 -5.63 15.95
C PHE A 567 -1.45 -6.66 16.63
N ALA A 568 -2.77 -6.44 16.59
CA ALA A 568 -3.76 -7.32 17.21
C ALA A 568 -3.72 -8.73 16.59
N LEU A 569 -3.63 -8.81 15.27
CA LEU A 569 -3.50 -10.06 14.53
C LEU A 569 -2.19 -10.79 14.86
N ARG A 570 -1.04 -10.11 14.81
CA ARG A 570 0.27 -10.74 15.06
C ARG A 570 0.41 -11.34 16.46
N GLY A 571 -0.34 -10.83 17.44
CA GLY A 571 -0.44 -11.40 18.80
C GLY A 571 -1.37 -12.62 18.94
N GLN A 572 -1.84 -13.23 17.85
CA GLN A 572 -2.68 -14.43 17.85
C GLN A 572 -2.04 -15.58 17.08
N ARG A 573 -2.65 -16.76 17.15
CA ARG A 573 -2.30 -17.94 16.37
C ARG A 573 -3.47 -18.39 15.49
N PRO A 574 -3.19 -19.13 14.40
CA PRO A 574 -4.20 -19.89 13.69
C PRO A 574 -5.01 -20.78 14.64
N GLY A 575 -6.34 -20.72 14.55
CA GLY A 575 -7.27 -21.45 15.40
C GLY A 575 -7.76 -20.69 16.64
N ASP A 576 -7.10 -19.59 17.04
CA ASP A 576 -7.58 -18.78 18.16
C ASP A 576 -8.95 -18.13 17.83
N ARG A 577 -9.84 -18.09 18.84
CA ARG A 577 -11.14 -17.39 18.78
C ARG A 577 -10.96 -15.95 19.24
N VAL A 578 -11.39 -15.00 18.41
CA VAL A 578 -11.28 -13.57 18.72
C VAL A 578 -12.63 -12.87 18.56
N GLU A 579 -12.97 -12.04 19.55
CA GLU A 579 -14.09 -11.11 19.44
C GLU A 579 -13.67 -9.88 18.64
N LEU A 580 -14.54 -9.40 17.77
CA LEU A 580 -14.38 -8.16 17.00
C LEU A 580 -15.54 -7.22 17.36
N TRP A 581 -15.25 -5.93 17.53
CA TRP A 581 -16.28 -4.91 17.64
C TRP A 581 -16.21 -4.03 16.39
N LEU A 582 -17.36 -3.90 15.75
CA LEU A 582 -17.57 -3.25 14.48
C LEU A 582 -18.52 -2.08 14.69
N LEU A 583 -18.25 -0.92 14.14
CA LEU A 583 -19.28 0.09 13.92
C LEU A 583 -19.89 -0.14 12.54
N ARG A 584 -21.18 -0.52 12.52
CA ARG A 584 -21.99 -0.76 11.32
C ARG A 584 -23.18 0.19 11.36
N ASP A 585 -23.32 1.02 10.33
CA ASP A 585 -24.38 2.05 10.23
C ASP A 585 -24.50 2.97 11.46
N GLY A 586 -23.38 3.15 12.19
CA GLY A 586 -23.29 3.95 13.42
C GLY A 586 -23.61 3.20 14.72
N ALA A 587 -24.05 1.94 14.66
CA ALA A 587 -24.26 1.08 15.82
C ALA A 587 -23.05 0.16 16.07
N GLU A 588 -22.78 -0.21 17.32
CA GLU A 588 -21.72 -1.15 17.69
C GLU A 588 -22.25 -2.59 17.68
N GLU A 589 -21.63 -3.44 16.86
CA GLU A 589 -21.94 -4.86 16.72
C GLU A 589 -20.72 -5.69 17.13
N ARG A 590 -20.93 -6.77 17.89
CA ARG A 590 -19.88 -7.71 18.31
C ARG A 590 -20.04 -9.04 17.58
N VAL A 591 -18.97 -9.50 16.95
CA VAL A 591 -18.90 -10.80 16.26
C VAL A 591 -17.71 -11.62 16.75
N GLU A 592 -17.76 -12.95 16.62
CA GLU A 592 -16.64 -13.85 16.92
C GLU A 592 -16.07 -14.45 15.62
N ALA A 593 -14.75 -14.37 15.44
CA ALA A 593 -14.03 -15.00 14.34
C ALA A 593 -13.08 -16.10 14.87
N VAL A 594 -13.08 -17.27 14.21
CA VAL A 594 -12.05 -18.31 14.42
C VAL A 594 -10.94 -18.06 13.40
N LEU A 595 -9.80 -17.55 13.86
CA LEU A 595 -8.69 -17.20 12.96
C LEU A 595 -8.17 -18.45 12.23
N GLN A 596 -7.72 -18.24 11.00
CA GLN A 596 -7.10 -19.29 10.20
C GLN A 596 -5.62 -19.00 10.00
N GLU A 597 -4.88 -19.97 9.50
CA GLU A 597 -3.52 -19.72 9.02
C GLU A 597 -3.57 -18.94 7.71
N ARG A 598 -2.64 -18.00 7.50
CA ARG A 598 -2.47 -17.33 6.22
C ARG A 598 -1.89 -18.32 5.21
N ARG A 599 -2.76 -19.14 4.64
CA ARG A 599 -2.37 -20.15 3.66
C ARG A 599 -2.01 -19.47 2.31
N PRO A 600 -0.99 -19.98 1.58
CA PRO A 600 -0.45 -19.38 0.36
C PRO A 600 -1.37 -19.47 -0.87
#